data_AF-A0A2U1MXH1-F1
#
_entry.id   AF-A0A2U1MXH1-F1
#
_cell.length_a   1.000
_cell.length_b   1.000
_cell.length_c   1.000
_cell.angle_alpha   90.00
_cell.angle_beta   90.00
_cell.angle_gamma   90.00
#
_symmetry.space_group_name_H-M   'P 1'
#
loop_
_entity.id
_entity.type
_entity.pdbx_description
1 polymer ?
#
loop_
_entity_poly.entity_id
_entity_poly.type
_entity_poly.pdbx_seq_one_letter_code
_entity_poly.pdbx_strand_id
1 'polypeptide(L)'
;MLRTFSPSHFENGTWDNGGNCNRTNPLKDYEVESSEFYREISRMQNEEIERANKECLEKEKRFKVMDITMVMAMRADGHPRSHWGNKWMKGYNDCVQWCLPGPIDVWNDFLMAHLIS
;
A
#
# COMPACT_ATOMS: atom_id res chain seq x y z
N MET A 1 -16.29 -0.97 3.92
CA MET A 1 -14.95 -0.43 4.22
C MET A 1 -14.12 -0.49 2.95
N LEU A 2 -13.33 0.53 2.68
CA LEU A 2 -12.45 0.62 1.52
C LEU A 2 -11.02 0.88 1.99
N ARG A 3 -10.04 0.33 1.28
CA ARG A 3 -8.61 0.49 1.55
C ARG A 3 -8.01 1.35 0.42
N THR A 4 -7.18 2.31 0.77
CA THR A 4 -6.46 3.15 -0.20
C THR A 4 -5.33 2.38 -0.90
N PHE A 5 -4.60 3.05 -1.80
CA PHE A 5 -3.57 2.48 -2.64
C PHE A 5 -2.45 1.80 -1.83
N SER A 6 -1.93 0.68 -2.34
CA SER A 6 -0.76 -0.01 -1.79
C SER A 6 0.42 0.17 -2.74
N PRO A 7 1.45 0.92 -2.35
CA PRO A 7 2.63 1.17 -3.18
C PRO A 7 3.43 -0.09 -3.51
N SER A 8 4.09 -0.06 -4.66
CA SER A 8 5.23 -0.91 -4.98
C SER A 8 6.54 -0.16 -4.71
N HIS A 9 7.64 -0.90 -4.53
CA HIS A 9 8.96 -0.31 -4.21
C HIS A 9 10.05 -0.77 -5.18
N PHE A 10 9.81 -0.65 -6.48
CA PHE A 10 10.87 -0.91 -7.46
C PHE A 10 11.93 0.19 -7.43
N GLU A 11 13.18 -0.22 -7.36
CA GLU A 11 14.39 0.57 -7.48
C GLU A 11 15.26 -0.01 -8.60
N ASN A 12 16.11 0.83 -9.20
CA ASN A 12 17.09 0.43 -10.22
C ASN A 12 16.47 -0.25 -11.47
N GLY A 13 15.21 0.04 -11.77
CA GLY A 13 14.47 -0.54 -12.89
C GLY A 13 12.98 -0.65 -12.56
N THR A 14 12.22 -1.18 -13.49
CA THR A 14 10.78 -1.43 -13.36
C THR A 14 10.49 -2.92 -13.20
N TRP A 15 9.22 -3.27 -13.04
CA TRP A 15 8.75 -4.65 -12.90
C TRP A 15 9.19 -5.57 -14.05
N ASP A 16 9.39 -5.03 -15.26
CA ASP A 16 9.76 -5.73 -16.48
C ASP A 16 11.22 -5.52 -16.90
N ASN A 17 11.92 -4.56 -16.31
CA ASN A 17 13.27 -4.14 -16.71
C ASN A 17 14.28 -4.19 -15.55
N GLY A 18 14.33 -5.33 -14.86
CA GLY A 18 15.38 -5.61 -13.87
C GLY A 18 15.27 -4.87 -12.53
N GLY A 19 14.10 -4.28 -12.22
CA GLY A 19 13.86 -3.61 -10.95
C GLY A 19 13.99 -4.53 -9.73
N ASN A 20 14.35 -3.97 -8.59
CA ASN A 20 14.50 -4.67 -7.32
C ASN A 20 13.98 -3.85 -6.13
N CYS A 21 13.90 -4.46 -4.95
CA CYS A 21 13.40 -3.83 -3.71
C CYS A 21 14.26 -4.29 -2.54
N ASN A 22 15.54 -3.90 -2.54
CA ASN A 22 16.55 -4.48 -1.65
C ASN A 22 16.62 -3.82 -0.25
N ARG A 23 15.79 -2.82 0.03
CA ARG A 23 15.70 -2.14 1.33
C ARG A 23 15.34 -3.13 2.43
N THR A 24 16.10 -3.15 3.53
CA THR A 24 15.86 -4.04 4.69
C THR A 24 15.31 -3.32 5.92
N ASN A 25 15.12 -2.00 5.82
CA ASN A 25 14.57 -1.18 6.88
C ASN A 25 13.46 -0.27 6.32
N PRO A 26 12.46 0.10 7.14
CA PRO A 26 11.47 1.10 6.76
C PRO A 26 12.14 2.42 6.36
N LEU A 27 11.48 3.13 5.46
CA LEU A 27 11.81 4.50 5.09
C LEU A 27 11.21 5.46 6.10
N LYS A 28 11.91 6.56 6.36
CA LYS A 28 11.31 7.75 6.95
C LYS A 28 10.47 8.46 5.90
N ASP A 29 9.53 9.28 6.36
CA ASP A 29 8.59 10.00 5.49
C ASP A 29 9.29 10.80 4.38
N TYR A 30 10.40 11.48 4.72
CA TYR A 30 11.19 12.28 3.78
C TYR A 30 12.10 11.44 2.85
N GLU A 31 12.25 10.13 3.11
CA GLU A 31 13.05 9.21 2.28
C GLU A 31 12.21 8.55 1.19
N VAL A 32 10.89 8.75 1.22
CA VAL A 32 9.96 8.25 0.19
C VAL A 32 10.02 9.18 -1.02
N GLU A 33 10.77 8.78 -2.06
CA GLU A 33 11.00 9.58 -3.28
C GLU A 33 9.69 10.02 -3.96
N SER A 34 8.67 9.16 -3.97
CA SER A 34 7.35 9.43 -4.58
C SER A 34 6.28 9.86 -3.55
N SER A 35 6.70 10.44 -2.41
CA SER A 35 5.79 10.79 -1.30
C SER A 35 4.66 11.72 -1.74
N GLU A 36 4.93 12.74 -2.55
CA GLU A 36 3.91 13.67 -3.05
C GLU A 36 2.84 12.95 -3.88
N PHE A 37 3.26 12.09 -4.80
CA PHE A 37 2.36 11.27 -5.61
C PHE A 37 1.48 10.34 -4.75
N TYR A 38 2.07 9.68 -3.75
CA TYR A 38 1.31 8.82 -2.84
C TYR A 38 0.30 9.60 -1.99
N ARG A 39 0.67 10.80 -1.51
CA ARG A 39 -0.25 11.68 -0.80
C ARG A 39 -1.38 12.16 -1.71
N GLU A 40 -1.07 12.50 -2.95
CA GLU A 40 -2.07 12.95 -3.92
C GLU A 40 -3.07 11.85 -4.25
N ILE A 41 -2.61 10.63 -4.55
CA ILE A 41 -3.50 9.49 -4.79
C ILE A 41 -4.36 9.23 -3.56
N SER A 42 -3.78 9.23 -2.36
CA SER A 42 -4.56 8.99 -1.15
C SER A 42 -5.61 10.07 -0.93
N ARG A 43 -5.26 11.35 -1.14
CA ARG A 43 -6.20 12.48 -1.08
C ARG A 43 -7.35 12.29 -2.05
N MET A 44 -7.06 11.98 -3.32
CA MET A 44 -8.10 11.75 -4.34
C MET A 44 -9.03 10.59 -3.97
N GLN A 45 -8.49 9.47 -3.48
CA GLN A 45 -9.29 8.33 -3.03
C GLN A 45 -10.20 8.70 -1.85
N ASN A 46 -9.69 9.45 -0.87
CA ASN A 46 -10.49 9.93 0.26
C ASN A 46 -11.60 10.90 -0.19
N GLU A 47 -11.30 11.84 -1.09
CA GLU A 47 -12.28 12.78 -1.63
C GLU A 47 -13.42 12.09 -2.39
N GLU A 48 -13.13 11.05 -3.18
CA GLU A 48 -14.19 10.27 -3.85
C GLU A 48 -15.05 9.50 -2.86
N ILE A 49 -14.45 8.94 -1.80
CA ILE A 49 -15.20 8.25 -0.75
C ILE A 49 -16.10 9.23 0.00
N GLU A 50 -15.62 10.46 0.25
CA GLU A 50 -16.44 11.53 0.82
C GLU A 50 -17.58 11.95 -0.10
N ARG A 51 -17.34 12.09 -1.40
CA ARG A 51 -18.40 12.36 -2.40
C ARG A 51 -19.46 11.27 -2.39
N ALA A 52 -19.04 10.00 -2.48
CA ALA A 52 -19.95 8.85 -2.43
C ALA A 52 -20.77 8.81 -1.14
N ASN A 53 -20.15 9.14 0.00
CA ASN A 53 -20.84 9.22 1.29
C ASN A 53 -21.86 10.36 1.35
N LYS A 54 -21.62 11.50 0.70
CA LYS A 54 -22.58 12.62 0.60
C LYS A 54 -23.77 12.25 -0.28
N GLU A 55 -23.56 11.49 -1.35
CA GLU A 55 -24.64 10.99 -2.21
C GLU A 55 -25.48 9.87 -1.55
N CYS A 56 -24.87 9.11 -0.63
CA CYS A 56 -25.53 8.00 0.05
C CYS A 56 -26.21 8.39 1.38
N LEU A 57 -26.34 9.68 1.69
CA LEU A 57 -26.88 10.17 2.98
C LEU A 57 -28.27 9.60 3.32
N GLU A 58 -29.10 9.34 2.31
CA GLU A 58 -30.45 8.80 2.49
C GLU A 58 -30.50 7.28 2.78
N LYS A 59 -29.38 6.55 2.60
CA LYS A 59 -29.38 5.07 2.56
C LYS A 59 -28.86 4.38 3.83
N GLU A 60 -28.57 5.14 4.91
CA GLU A 60 -27.90 4.67 6.15
C GLU A 60 -26.59 3.88 5.94
N LYS A 61 -26.06 3.88 4.71
CA LYS A 61 -24.85 3.15 4.32
C LYS A 61 -23.74 4.15 4.06
N ARG A 62 -22.69 4.07 4.87
CA ARG A 62 -21.47 4.88 4.71
C ARG A 62 -20.26 4.00 4.51
N PHE A 63 -19.40 4.39 3.58
CA PHE A 63 -18.07 3.83 3.42
C PHE A 63 -17.15 4.38 4.53
N LYS A 64 -16.60 3.48 5.37
CA LYS A 64 -15.40 3.76 6.16
C LYS A 64 -14.15 3.56 5.27
N VAL A 65 -13.12 4.38 5.45
CA VAL A 65 -11.85 4.30 4.71
C VAL A 65 -10.71 3.91 5.64
N MET A 66 -9.88 2.97 5.19
CA MET A 66 -8.62 2.60 5.82
C MET A 66 -7.50 3.19 4.96
N ASP A 67 -7.03 4.37 5.37
CA ASP A 67 -5.95 5.05 4.67
C ASP A 67 -4.59 4.46 5.04
N ILE A 68 -4.04 3.66 4.13
CA ILE A 68 -2.78 2.95 4.29
C ILE A 68 -1.65 3.52 3.44
N THR A 69 -1.93 4.43 2.50
CA THR A 69 -1.03 4.67 1.36
C THR A 69 0.36 5.08 1.80
N MET A 70 0.46 6.10 2.66
CA MET A 70 1.75 6.60 3.15
C MET A 70 2.40 5.65 4.16
N VAL A 71 1.62 5.00 5.02
CA VAL A 71 2.16 4.03 5.98
C VAL A 71 2.82 2.88 5.24
N MET A 72 2.24 2.41 4.13
CA MET A 72 2.83 1.35 3.31
C MET A 72 3.94 1.86 2.38
N ALA A 73 3.91 3.11 1.93
CA ALA A 73 5.02 3.74 1.20
C ALA A 73 6.31 3.80 2.02
N MET A 74 6.19 3.84 3.34
CA MET A 74 7.33 3.80 4.25
C MET A 74 7.87 2.38 4.46
N ARG A 75 7.22 1.33 3.92
CA ARG A 75 7.55 -0.06 4.19
C ARG A 75 8.23 -0.76 3.02
N ALA A 76 9.22 -0.09 2.42
CA ALA A 76 10.05 -0.69 1.37
C ALA A 76 10.77 -1.99 1.81
N ASP A 77 10.84 -2.26 3.11
CA ASP A 77 11.36 -3.48 3.72
C ASP A 77 10.43 -4.70 3.64
N GLY A 78 9.19 -4.51 3.19
CA GLY A 78 8.12 -5.50 3.32
C GLY A 78 7.97 -6.53 2.21
N HIS A 79 8.74 -6.42 1.14
CA HIS A 79 8.53 -7.20 -0.09
C HIS A 79 9.32 -8.52 -0.12
N PRO A 80 8.80 -9.58 -0.79
CA PRO A 80 9.46 -10.88 -0.87
C PRO A 80 10.70 -10.89 -1.79
N ARG A 81 10.86 -9.90 -2.67
CA ARG A 81 11.98 -9.79 -3.61
C ARG A 81 12.06 -11.02 -4.52
N SER A 82 13.13 -11.80 -4.46
CA SER A 82 13.30 -13.06 -5.18
C SER A 82 12.71 -14.28 -4.46
N HIS A 83 12.21 -14.14 -3.22
CA HIS A 83 11.77 -15.24 -2.36
C HIS A 83 10.28 -15.60 -2.48
N TRP A 84 9.60 -15.12 -3.52
CA TRP A 84 8.19 -15.37 -3.81
C TRP A 84 7.91 -16.69 -4.55
N GLY A 85 8.97 -17.50 -4.77
CA GLY A 85 8.82 -18.88 -5.26
C GLY A 85 8.45 -19.02 -6.74
N ASN A 86 8.67 -17.99 -7.57
CA ASN A 86 8.31 -18.06 -8.99
C ASN A 86 9.23 -19.03 -9.76
N LYS A 87 8.61 -20.05 -10.36
CA LYS A 87 9.29 -21.07 -11.19
C LYS A 87 9.54 -20.64 -12.63
N TRP A 88 8.80 -19.65 -13.14
CA TRP A 88 8.72 -19.22 -14.54
C TRP A 88 9.44 -17.89 -14.81
N MET A 89 9.48 -16.98 -13.85
CA MET A 89 10.10 -15.65 -13.93
C MET A 89 11.38 -15.60 -13.07
N LYS A 90 12.29 -16.55 -13.30
CA LYS A 90 13.59 -16.55 -12.61
C LYS A 90 14.32 -15.23 -12.89
N GLY A 91 14.73 -14.54 -11.84
CA GLY A 91 15.44 -13.24 -11.91
C GLY A 91 14.55 -12.01 -11.70
N TYR A 92 13.22 -12.16 -11.65
CA TYR A 92 12.32 -11.06 -11.34
C TYR A 92 12.08 -10.93 -9.83
N ASN A 93 12.09 -9.68 -9.35
CA ASN A 93 11.72 -9.36 -7.98
C ASN A 93 10.23 -9.01 -7.91
N ASP A 94 9.55 -9.60 -6.94
CA ASP A 94 8.24 -9.15 -6.51
C ASP A 94 8.42 -8.03 -5.48
N CYS A 95 8.16 -6.81 -5.95
CA CYS A 95 8.18 -5.56 -5.18
C CYS A 95 6.79 -4.95 -5.08
N VAL A 96 5.75 -5.77 -5.22
CA VAL A 96 4.33 -5.34 -5.22
C VAL A 96 3.57 -6.06 -4.11
N GLN A 97 3.77 -7.36 -3.96
CA GLN A 97 3.15 -8.15 -2.89
C GLN A 97 3.96 -8.05 -1.59
N TRP A 98 3.36 -8.44 -0.46
CA TRP A 98 3.93 -8.28 0.86
C TRP A 98 4.29 -9.63 1.48
N CYS A 99 5.38 -9.68 2.23
CA CYS A 99 5.73 -10.82 3.08
C CYS A 99 4.69 -11.03 4.19
N LEU A 100 4.51 -12.30 4.59
CA LEU A 100 3.73 -12.70 5.76
C LEU A 100 4.58 -13.61 6.66
N PRO A 101 4.68 -13.33 7.99
CA PRO A 101 4.24 -12.10 8.65
C PRO A 101 5.02 -10.87 8.14
N GLY A 102 4.45 -9.67 8.26
CA GLY A 102 5.06 -8.47 7.70
C GLY A 102 4.26 -7.18 7.87
N PRO A 103 4.69 -6.07 7.24
CA PRO A 103 4.00 -4.78 7.31
C PRO A 103 2.51 -4.84 7.00
N ILE A 104 2.11 -5.78 6.15
CA ILE A 104 0.73 -6.03 5.77
C ILE A 104 -0.19 -6.36 6.97
N ASP A 105 0.37 -6.89 8.06
CA ASP A 105 -0.37 -7.23 9.28
C ASP A 105 -1.02 -5.97 9.90
N VAL A 106 -0.44 -4.78 9.70
CA VAL A 106 -1.01 -3.50 10.19
C VAL A 106 -2.36 -3.18 9.55
N TRP A 107 -2.68 -3.75 8.38
CA TRP A 107 -4.00 -3.56 7.77
C TRP A 107 -5.08 -4.26 8.58
N ASN A 108 -4.75 -5.41 9.18
CA ASN A 108 -5.66 -6.10 10.08
C ASN A 108 -5.86 -5.29 11.36
N ASP A 109 -4.80 -4.67 11.89
CA ASP A 109 -4.90 -3.78 13.06
C ASP A 109 -5.80 -2.57 12.78
N PHE A 110 -5.63 -1.93 11.62
CA PHE A 110 -6.50 -0.83 11.19
C PHE A 110 -7.95 -1.28 10.96
N LEU A 111 -8.16 -2.42 10.31
CA LEU A 111 -9.49 -3.00 10.13
C LEU A 111 -10.16 -3.24 11.49
N MET A 112 -9.45 -3.88 12.42
CA MET A 112 -9.96 -4.15 13.76
C MET A 112 -10.29 -2.86 14.50
N ALA A 113 -9.42 -1.84 14.46
CA ALA A 113 -9.69 -0.53 15.05
C ALA A 113 -11.00 0.11 14.52
N HIS A 114 -11.31 -0.07 13.23
CA HIS A 114 -12.57 0.42 12.64
C HIS A 114 -13.80 -0.43 12.97
N LEU A 115 -13.63 -1.69 13.32
CA LEU A 115 -14.73 -2.61 13.67
C LEU A 115 -15.11 -2.51 15.14
N ILE A 116 -14.16 -2.17 16.01
CA ILE A 116 -14.37 -2.03 17.46
C ILE A 116 -14.61 -0.57 17.90
N SER A 117 -14.62 0.39 16.95
CA SER A 117 -15.01 1.79 17.16
C SER A 117 -16.41 2.08 16.65
#